data_AF-E4XH07-F1
#
_entry.id   AF-E4XH07-F1
#
_cell.length_a   1.000
_cell.length_b   1.000
_cell.length_c   1.000
_cell.angle_alpha   90.00
_cell.angle_beta   90.00
_cell.angle_gamma   90.00
#
_symmetry.space_group_name_H-M   'P 1'
#
loop_
_entity.id
_entity.type
_entity.pdbx_description
1 polymer ?
#
loop_
_entity_poly.entity_id
_entity_poly.type
_entity_poly.pdbx_seq_one_letter_code
_entity_poly.pdbx_strand_id
1 'polypeptide(L)'
;GLRYANHVDRAMVGALANWPPTTTDFVTQLIEEHPIEEGSVKITNLDEYMAFLYDLAYASISPNIWAHNDLHPGNFYVRDAPEGTPMDERLLFIDYDNSDFGTRNFDFTYYLLNSDFSDEALYNDFLTAYVREYNKIGPRELTYEQLDQELICQFPWAYMNRVYLFATYGGEQFAKLFYLGFKGWAEAYGKGDVSCPWEGRYQEYPKCYPIA
;
A
#
# COMPACT_ATOMS: atom_id res chain seq x y z
N GLY A 1 -29.21 12.90 3.26
CA GLY A 1 -28.59 11.60 2.97
C GLY A 1 -27.48 11.77 1.95
N LEU A 2 -26.33 12.29 2.35
CA LEU A 2 -25.12 12.44 1.54
C LEU A 2 -23.92 12.14 2.45
N ARG A 3 -23.44 10.89 2.47
CA ARG A 3 -22.24 10.46 3.23
C ARG A 3 -21.44 9.34 2.53
N TYR A 4 -21.62 9.11 1.22
CA TYR A 4 -21.08 7.93 0.53
C TYR A 4 -20.21 8.25 -0.70
N ALA A 5 -19.29 9.21 -0.64
CA ALA A 5 -18.46 9.56 -1.82
C ALA A 5 -16.97 9.91 -1.52
N ASN A 6 -16.40 9.46 -0.41
CA ASN A 6 -14.98 9.73 -0.06
C ASN A 6 -14.23 8.43 0.23
N HIS A 7 -14.02 7.56 -0.75
CA HIS A 7 -13.25 6.31 -0.56
C HIS A 7 -12.15 6.12 -1.61
N VAL A 8 -11.51 7.22 -2.05
CA VAL A 8 -10.07 7.11 -2.31
C VAL A 8 -9.46 7.07 -0.92
N ASP A 9 -9.11 5.85 -0.52
CA ASP A 9 -8.60 5.38 0.75
C ASP A 9 -8.42 6.51 1.80
N ARG A 10 -9.45 6.73 2.62
CA ARG A 10 -9.42 7.74 3.70
C ARG A 10 -8.27 7.51 4.66
N ALA A 11 -7.79 6.27 4.79
CA ALA A 11 -6.57 5.97 5.53
C ALA A 11 -5.35 6.63 4.85
N MET A 12 -5.24 6.50 3.52
CA MET A 12 -4.15 7.10 2.75
C MET A 12 -4.13 8.62 2.82
N VAL A 13 -5.30 9.26 2.65
CA VAL A 13 -5.47 10.73 2.67
C VAL A 13 -5.46 11.29 4.10
N GLY A 14 -6.07 10.57 5.04
CA GLY A 14 -6.16 10.94 6.45
C GLY A 14 -4.81 10.83 7.16
N ALA A 15 -3.95 9.88 6.77
CA ALA A 15 -2.57 9.83 7.25
C ALA A 15 -1.83 11.12 6.87
N LEU A 16 -1.92 11.53 5.61
CA LEU A 16 -1.24 12.71 5.06
C LEU A 16 -1.61 14.04 5.74
N ALA A 17 -2.85 14.18 6.23
CA ALA A 17 -3.34 15.42 6.84
C ALA A 17 -2.92 15.63 8.31
N ASN A 18 -2.30 14.64 8.95
CA ASN A 18 -2.07 14.62 10.40
C ASN A 18 -0.60 14.62 10.84
N TRP A 19 0.34 14.76 9.90
CA TRP A 19 1.77 14.71 10.25
C TRP A 19 2.28 16.03 10.85
N PRO A 20 3.19 15.97 11.85
CA PRO A 20 3.79 17.16 12.43
C PRO A 20 4.52 18.01 11.38
N PRO A 21 4.56 19.35 11.51
CA PRO A 21 5.28 20.23 10.57
C PRO A 21 6.75 19.82 10.37
N THR A 22 7.43 19.37 11.43
CA THR A 22 8.82 18.89 11.36
C THR A 22 9.00 17.67 10.44
N THR A 23 7.99 16.79 10.37
CA THR A 23 7.99 15.66 9.45
C THR A 23 7.85 16.15 8.01
N THR A 24 6.93 17.08 7.77
CA THR A 24 6.72 17.67 6.45
C THR A 24 7.94 18.44 5.94
N ASP A 25 8.61 19.19 6.82
CA ASP A 25 9.85 19.91 6.48
C ASP A 25 10.96 18.94 6.08
N PHE A 26 11.13 17.86 6.84
CA PHE A 26 12.10 16.81 6.51
C PHE A 26 11.82 16.16 5.15
N VAL A 27 10.56 15.81 4.87
CA VAL A 27 10.18 15.22 3.57
C VAL A 27 10.40 16.22 2.43
N THR A 28 10.10 17.50 2.65
CA THR A 28 10.38 18.56 1.67
C THR A 28 11.87 18.63 1.35
N GLN A 29 12.73 18.62 2.37
CA GLN A 29 14.18 18.60 2.18
C GLN A 29 14.65 17.35 1.43
N LEU A 30 14.08 16.16 1.72
CA LEU A 30 14.41 14.94 0.98
C LEU A 30 14.10 15.08 -0.52
N ILE A 31 12.97 15.69 -0.87
CA ILE A 31 12.58 15.92 -2.27
C ILE A 31 13.56 16.91 -2.94
N GLU A 32 13.97 17.96 -2.24
CA GLU A 32 14.94 18.94 -2.73
C GLU A 32 16.35 18.33 -2.93
N GLU A 33 16.80 17.47 -2.02
CA GLU A 33 18.09 16.76 -2.12
C GLU A 33 18.09 15.68 -3.20
N HIS A 34 16.93 15.08 -3.45
CA HIS A 34 16.77 13.93 -4.32
C HIS A 34 15.54 14.07 -5.23
N PRO A 35 15.52 15.09 -6.12
CA PRO A 35 14.41 15.32 -7.02
C PRO A 35 14.29 14.18 -8.04
N ILE A 36 13.10 14.01 -8.59
CA ILE A 36 12.80 13.00 -9.62
C ILE A 36 12.45 13.75 -10.90
N GLU A 37 13.27 13.59 -11.93
CA GLU A 37 13.10 14.24 -13.23
C GLU A 37 13.37 13.21 -14.34
N GLU A 38 12.50 12.21 -14.46
CA GLU A 38 12.74 11.07 -15.34
C GLU A 38 11.53 10.81 -16.24
N GLY A 39 11.75 10.91 -17.56
CA GLY A 39 10.73 10.71 -18.58
C GLY A 39 9.42 11.45 -18.30
N SER A 40 8.35 10.69 -18.04
CA SER A 40 7.00 11.24 -17.77
C SER A 40 6.79 11.74 -16.33
N VAL A 41 7.74 11.52 -15.41
CA VAL A 41 7.61 11.86 -13.99
C VAL A 41 8.51 13.04 -13.64
N LYS A 42 7.91 14.06 -13.04
CA LYS A 42 8.62 15.19 -12.45
C LYS A 42 8.09 15.48 -11.04
N ILE A 43 8.96 15.30 -10.05
CA ILE A 43 8.69 15.55 -8.63
C ILE A 43 9.88 16.29 -8.05
N THR A 44 9.71 17.59 -7.84
CA THR A 44 10.72 18.53 -7.37
C THR A 44 10.27 19.30 -6.14
N ASN A 45 9.01 19.11 -5.72
CA ASN A 45 8.44 19.69 -4.52
C ASN A 45 7.36 18.76 -3.92
N LEU A 46 6.91 19.11 -2.72
CA LEU A 46 5.92 18.34 -1.97
C LEU A 46 4.57 18.24 -2.69
N ASP A 47 4.10 19.30 -3.34
CA ASP A 47 2.80 19.29 -4.02
C ASP A 47 2.80 18.31 -5.20
N GLU A 48 3.89 18.27 -5.98
CA GLU A 48 4.10 17.31 -7.07
C GLU A 48 4.19 15.87 -6.54
N TYR A 49 4.89 15.66 -5.43
CA TYR A 49 5.02 14.35 -4.80
C TYR A 49 3.65 13.81 -4.37
N MET A 50 2.87 14.67 -3.73
CA MET A 50 1.54 14.34 -3.24
C MET A 50 0.58 14.09 -4.40
N ALA A 51 0.54 14.99 -5.39
CA ALA A 51 -0.31 14.84 -6.58
C ALA A 51 -0.04 13.52 -7.30
N PHE A 52 1.23 13.16 -7.48
CA PHE A 52 1.61 11.89 -8.11
C PHE A 52 1.07 10.69 -7.32
N LEU A 53 1.26 10.66 -6.00
CA LEU A 53 0.75 9.58 -5.15
C LEU A 53 -0.79 9.49 -5.15
N TYR A 54 -1.48 10.64 -5.19
CA TYR A 54 -2.93 10.69 -5.33
C TYR A 54 -3.39 10.07 -6.66
N ASP A 55 -2.73 10.41 -7.76
CA ASP A 55 -3.06 9.86 -9.08
C ASP A 55 -2.84 8.34 -9.11
N LEU A 56 -1.72 7.85 -8.56
CA LEU A 56 -1.46 6.42 -8.45
C LEU A 56 -2.52 5.70 -7.61
N ALA A 57 -2.83 6.23 -6.43
CA ALA A 57 -3.83 5.67 -5.52
C ALA A 57 -5.22 5.64 -6.16
N TYR A 58 -5.61 6.75 -6.80
CA TYR A 58 -6.90 6.87 -7.47
C TYR A 58 -7.03 5.86 -8.60
N ALA A 59 -5.95 5.63 -9.33
CA ALA A 59 -5.98 4.83 -10.54
C ALA A 59 -5.69 3.33 -10.27
N SER A 60 -5.26 2.95 -9.06
CA SER A 60 -5.13 1.56 -8.56
C SER A 60 -6.30 0.66 -8.93
N ILE A 61 -6.03 -0.46 -9.60
CA ILE A 61 -7.05 -1.44 -10.03
C ILE A 61 -7.51 -2.39 -8.92
N SER A 62 -6.87 -2.32 -7.75
CA SER A 62 -7.17 -3.16 -6.60
C SER A 62 -8.64 -3.04 -6.19
N PRO A 63 -9.31 -4.15 -5.88
CA PRO A 63 -10.68 -4.11 -5.37
C PRO A 63 -10.74 -3.45 -3.99
N ASN A 64 -11.87 -2.77 -3.74
CA ASN A 64 -12.20 -2.23 -2.43
C ASN A 64 -12.82 -3.34 -1.57
N ILE A 65 -12.23 -3.59 -0.40
CA ILE A 65 -12.68 -4.56 0.59
C ILE A 65 -12.67 -3.93 1.97
N TRP A 66 -13.25 -4.62 2.96
CA TRP A 66 -12.94 -4.31 4.36
C TRP A 66 -11.46 -4.68 4.62
N ALA A 67 -10.63 -3.68 4.84
CA ALA A 67 -9.20 -3.83 5.10
C ALA A 67 -8.90 -3.55 6.58
N HIS A 68 -7.89 -4.24 7.12
CA HIS A 68 -7.41 -4.03 8.47
C HIS A 68 -6.75 -2.65 8.63
N ASN A 69 -6.01 -2.22 7.60
CA ASN A 69 -5.21 -1.00 7.50
C ASN A 69 -4.06 -0.86 8.51
N ASP A 70 -3.79 -1.90 9.29
CA ASP A 70 -2.64 -2.00 10.18
C ASP A 70 -2.17 -3.46 10.28
N LEU A 71 -2.18 -4.15 9.14
CA LEU A 71 -1.85 -5.56 9.10
C LEU A 71 -0.35 -5.79 9.20
N HIS A 72 0.17 -6.02 10.40
CA HIS A 72 1.60 -6.29 10.64
C HIS A 72 1.81 -7.34 11.72
N PRO A 73 2.94 -8.07 11.79
CA PRO A 73 3.16 -9.20 12.70
C PRO A 73 2.83 -8.95 14.18
N GLY A 74 2.85 -7.70 14.65
CA GLY A 74 2.48 -7.33 16.01
C GLY A 74 0.98 -7.45 16.31
N ASN A 75 0.13 -7.39 15.28
CA ASN A 75 -1.33 -7.51 15.37
C ASN A 75 -1.82 -8.95 15.10
N PHE A 76 -0.91 -9.93 15.09
CA PHE A 76 -1.22 -11.35 14.98
C PHE A 76 -0.95 -12.06 16.30
N TYR A 77 -1.91 -12.85 16.75
CA TYR A 77 -1.70 -13.82 17.81
C TYR A 77 -2.01 -15.22 17.31
N VAL A 78 -1.20 -16.19 17.75
CA VAL A 78 -1.53 -17.60 17.59
C VAL A 78 -2.07 -18.07 18.92
N ARG A 79 -3.36 -18.43 18.96
CA ARG A 79 -3.97 -18.96 20.18
C ARG A 79 -3.39 -20.34 20.51
N ASP A 80 -3.23 -20.59 21.80
CA ASP A 80 -2.99 -21.94 22.30
C ASP A 80 -4.21 -22.80 21.97
N ALA A 81 -3.95 -23.97 21.38
CA ALA A 81 -4.97 -24.93 20.99
C ALA A 81 -4.42 -26.35 21.11
N PRO A 82 -5.29 -27.37 21.22
CA PRO A 82 -4.86 -28.76 21.19
C PRO A 82 -3.94 -29.08 20.01
N GLU A 83 -3.08 -30.08 20.19
CA GLU A 83 -2.24 -30.59 19.10
C GLU A 83 -3.11 -31.03 17.91
N GLY A 84 -2.71 -30.62 16.71
CA GLY A 84 -3.46 -30.89 15.48
C GLY A 84 -4.55 -29.87 15.12
N THR A 85 -4.83 -28.85 15.96
CA THR A 85 -5.73 -27.76 15.56
C THR A 85 -5.13 -26.97 14.38
N PRO A 86 -5.88 -26.79 13.28
CA PRO A 86 -5.45 -26.03 12.10
C PRO A 86 -5.03 -24.59 12.41
N MET A 87 -4.08 -24.03 11.63
CA MET A 87 -3.55 -22.68 11.88
C MET A 87 -4.58 -21.58 11.65
N ASP A 88 -5.44 -21.72 10.64
CA ASP A 88 -6.54 -20.79 10.35
C ASP A 88 -7.54 -20.69 11.49
N GLU A 89 -7.75 -21.77 12.25
CA GLU A 89 -8.53 -21.71 13.48
C GLU A 89 -7.76 -21.04 14.62
N ARG A 90 -6.43 -21.08 14.61
CA ARG A 90 -5.59 -20.57 15.70
C ARG A 90 -5.17 -19.12 15.54
N LEU A 91 -5.17 -18.61 14.30
CA LEU A 91 -4.74 -17.27 13.98
C LEU A 91 -5.79 -16.25 14.39
N LEU A 92 -5.38 -15.27 15.20
CA LEU A 92 -6.20 -14.16 15.63
C LEU A 92 -5.58 -12.87 15.12
N PHE A 93 -6.43 -12.02 14.56
CA PHE A 93 -6.12 -10.67 14.17
C PHE A 93 -6.76 -9.74 15.19
N ILE A 94 -6.07 -8.67 15.58
CA ILE A 94 -6.55 -7.70 16.57
C ILE A 94 -6.26 -6.27 16.09
N ASP A 95 -6.73 -5.27 16.84
CA ASP A 95 -6.45 -3.86 16.57
C ASP A 95 -7.04 -3.34 15.24
N TYR A 96 -8.35 -3.54 15.09
CA TYR A 96 -9.14 -3.09 13.94
C TYR A 96 -9.57 -1.61 14.02
N ASP A 97 -8.89 -0.77 14.81
CA ASP A 97 -9.29 0.62 15.03
C ASP A 97 -9.10 1.52 13.78
N ASN A 98 -8.13 1.16 12.94
CA ASN A 98 -7.84 1.79 11.66
C ASN A 98 -8.58 1.15 10.47
N SER A 99 -9.35 0.09 10.71
CA SER A 99 -10.02 -0.66 9.64
C SER A 99 -11.11 0.15 8.95
N ASP A 100 -11.09 0.13 7.62
CA ASP A 100 -12.07 0.80 6.77
C ASP A 100 -12.20 0.06 5.43
N PHE A 101 -13.19 0.43 4.64
CA PHE A 101 -13.25 0.03 3.25
C PHE A 101 -12.19 0.77 2.43
N GLY A 102 -11.23 0.02 1.90
CA GLY A 102 -10.10 0.53 1.13
C GLY A 102 -9.57 -0.52 0.18
N THR A 103 -8.45 -0.22 -0.48
CA THR A 103 -7.85 -1.17 -1.43
C THR A 103 -7.24 -2.36 -0.69
N ARG A 104 -7.51 -3.60 -1.12
CA ARG A 104 -6.88 -4.78 -0.47
C ARG A 104 -5.35 -4.72 -0.44
N ASN A 105 -4.74 -4.07 -1.44
CA ASN A 105 -3.29 -4.00 -1.54
C ASN A 105 -2.66 -3.16 -0.43
N PHE A 106 -3.43 -2.31 0.23
CA PHE A 106 -2.97 -1.62 1.42
C PHE A 106 -2.50 -2.62 2.48
N ASP A 107 -3.35 -3.55 2.88
CA ASP A 107 -3.01 -4.59 3.86
C ASP A 107 -1.84 -5.46 3.39
N PHE A 108 -1.81 -5.83 2.10
CA PHE A 108 -0.69 -6.59 1.54
C PHE A 108 0.62 -5.86 1.67
N THR A 109 0.72 -4.68 1.09
CA THR A 109 1.98 -3.92 1.07
C THR A 109 2.40 -3.52 2.47
N TYR A 110 1.45 -3.19 3.36
CA TYR A 110 1.77 -2.89 4.74
C TYR A 110 2.32 -4.12 5.50
N TYR A 111 1.72 -5.29 5.29
CA TYR A 111 2.21 -6.55 5.87
C TYR A 111 3.58 -6.94 5.32
N LEU A 112 3.75 -6.89 3.99
CA LEU A 112 5.01 -7.20 3.30
C LEU A 112 6.15 -6.30 3.79
N LEU A 113 5.91 -5.01 3.98
CA LEU A 113 6.93 -4.06 4.47
C LEU A 113 7.25 -4.20 5.97
N ASN A 114 6.36 -4.81 6.77
CA ASN A 114 6.56 -5.04 8.20
C ASN A 114 7.06 -6.46 8.52
N SER A 115 7.21 -7.32 7.51
CA SER A 115 7.53 -8.73 7.69
C SER A 115 8.86 -9.06 7.02
N ASP A 116 9.50 -10.12 7.48
CA ASP A 116 10.74 -10.60 6.88
C ASP A 116 10.42 -11.45 5.64
N PHE A 117 10.42 -10.79 4.48
CA PHE A 117 10.37 -11.42 3.16
C PHE A 117 11.72 -11.32 2.45
N SER A 118 12.83 -11.47 3.19
CA SER A 118 14.17 -11.52 2.60
C SER A 118 14.41 -12.75 1.71
N ASP A 119 13.56 -13.77 1.84
CA ASP A 119 13.51 -14.94 0.96
C ASP A 119 12.42 -14.77 -0.12
N GLU A 120 12.85 -14.73 -1.37
CA GLU A 120 11.96 -14.64 -2.54
C GLU A 120 10.99 -15.83 -2.62
N ALA A 121 11.40 -17.03 -2.20
CA ALA A 121 10.51 -18.18 -2.17
C ALA A 121 9.38 -17.97 -1.16
N LEU A 122 9.67 -17.38 0.01
CA LEU A 122 8.66 -17.06 1.01
C LEU A 122 7.66 -16.00 0.52
N TYR A 123 8.15 -14.99 -0.20
CA TYR A 123 7.29 -13.98 -0.85
C TYR A 123 6.35 -14.62 -1.87
N ASN A 124 6.89 -15.45 -2.77
CA ASN A 124 6.11 -16.13 -3.81
C ASN A 124 5.10 -17.11 -3.21
N ASP A 125 5.49 -17.87 -2.19
CA ASP A 125 4.62 -18.81 -1.48
C ASP A 125 3.46 -18.07 -0.78
N PHE A 126 3.73 -16.92 -0.15
CA PHE A 126 2.70 -16.11 0.49
C PHE A 126 1.67 -15.59 -0.52
N LEU A 127 2.12 -14.99 -1.62
CA LEU A 127 1.22 -14.49 -2.66
C LEU A 127 0.43 -15.63 -3.32
N THR A 128 1.07 -16.77 -3.58
CA THR A 128 0.39 -17.96 -4.13
C THR A 128 -0.67 -18.49 -3.15
N ALA A 129 -0.36 -18.53 -1.85
CA ALA A 129 -1.31 -18.91 -0.84
C ALA A 129 -2.51 -17.96 -0.81
N TYR A 130 -2.29 -16.65 -0.86
CA TYR A 130 -3.38 -15.68 -0.92
C TYR A 130 -4.26 -15.87 -2.16
N VAL A 131 -3.67 -15.99 -3.35
CA VAL A 131 -4.43 -16.24 -4.59
C VAL A 131 -5.30 -17.48 -4.47
N ARG A 132 -4.73 -18.57 -3.94
CA ARG A 132 -5.47 -19.83 -3.71
C ARG A 132 -6.65 -19.64 -2.76
N GLU A 133 -6.47 -18.96 -1.64
CA GLU A 133 -7.55 -18.74 -0.68
C GLU A 133 -8.60 -17.75 -1.20
N TYR A 134 -8.18 -16.66 -1.86
CA TYR A 134 -9.08 -15.71 -2.51
C TYR A 134 -9.96 -16.43 -3.55
N ASN A 135 -9.38 -17.27 -4.41
CA ASN A 135 -10.13 -17.97 -5.46
C ASN A 135 -11.15 -18.99 -4.94
N LYS A 136 -11.13 -19.36 -3.66
CA LYS A 136 -12.17 -20.22 -3.05
C LYS A 136 -13.47 -19.45 -2.77
N ILE A 137 -13.38 -18.16 -2.49
CA ILE A 137 -14.49 -17.35 -1.94
C ILE A 137 -14.74 -16.06 -2.73
N GLY A 138 -13.79 -15.65 -3.55
CA GLY A 138 -13.81 -14.41 -4.30
C GLY A 138 -14.86 -14.44 -5.43
N PRO A 139 -15.35 -13.27 -5.86
CA PRO A 139 -16.34 -13.18 -6.93
C PRO A 139 -15.74 -13.47 -8.32
N ARG A 140 -14.41 -13.56 -8.45
CA ARG A 140 -13.69 -13.89 -9.68
C ARG A 140 -12.40 -14.62 -9.38
N GLU A 141 -11.85 -15.30 -10.39
CA GLU A 141 -10.49 -15.84 -10.32
C GLU A 141 -9.45 -14.72 -10.47
N LEU A 142 -8.53 -14.66 -9.51
CA LEU A 142 -7.33 -13.84 -9.50
C LEU A 142 -6.13 -14.71 -9.90
N THR A 143 -5.25 -14.20 -10.75
CA THR A 143 -3.95 -14.84 -11.01
C THR A 143 -2.84 -14.21 -10.18
N TYR A 144 -1.72 -14.91 -10.05
CA TYR A 144 -0.53 -14.38 -9.40
C TYR A 144 -0.05 -13.09 -10.08
N GLU A 145 0.03 -13.08 -11.40
CA GLU A 145 0.50 -11.93 -12.19
C GLU A 145 -0.41 -10.72 -12.01
N GLN A 146 -1.72 -10.95 -11.89
CA GLN A 146 -2.67 -9.88 -11.61
C GLN A 146 -2.48 -9.29 -10.22
N LEU A 147 -2.24 -10.12 -9.21
CA LEU A 147 -1.95 -9.67 -7.84
C LEU A 147 -0.61 -8.94 -7.77
N ASP A 148 0.44 -9.47 -8.40
CA ASP A 148 1.77 -8.87 -8.38
C ASP A 148 1.77 -7.49 -9.07
N GLN A 149 1.11 -7.37 -10.22
CA GLN A 149 0.90 -6.09 -10.90
C GLN A 149 0.11 -5.09 -10.03
N GLU A 150 -0.86 -5.58 -9.27
CA GLU A 150 -1.63 -4.83 -8.30
C GLU A 150 -0.73 -4.27 -7.17
N LEU A 151 0.24 -5.06 -6.68
CA LEU A 151 1.18 -4.70 -5.63
C LEU A 151 2.23 -3.68 -6.10
N ILE A 152 2.79 -3.88 -7.30
CA ILE A 152 3.77 -2.97 -7.93
C ILE A 152 3.24 -1.53 -7.94
N CYS A 153 1.94 -1.35 -8.16
CA CYS A 153 1.30 -0.04 -8.19
C CYS A 153 0.97 0.56 -6.82
N GLN A 154 0.96 -0.25 -5.77
CA GLN A 154 0.69 0.18 -4.41
C GLN A 154 1.97 0.50 -3.62
N PHE A 155 3.10 -0.13 -3.97
CA PHE A 155 4.39 0.12 -3.31
C PHE A 155 4.80 1.60 -3.19
N PRO A 156 4.58 2.48 -4.19
CA PRO A 156 4.91 3.90 -4.06
C PRO A 156 4.23 4.57 -2.87
N TRP A 157 2.97 4.24 -2.63
CA TRP A 157 2.24 4.75 -1.48
C TRP A 157 2.73 4.13 -0.18
N ALA A 158 2.97 2.81 -0.18
CA ALA A 158 3.49 2.12 0.98
C ALA A 158 4.87 2.67 1.41
N TYR A 159 5.73 3.02 0.45
CA TYR A 159 6.98 3.72 0.70
C TYR A 159 6.75 5.10 1.30
N MET A 160 5.84 5.91 0.75
CA MET A 160 5.49 7.21 1.33
C MET A 160 5.06 7.07 2.79
N ASN A 161 4.18 6.12 3.10
CA ASN A 161 3.74 5.88 4.47
C ASN A 161 4.94 5.64 5.42
N ARG A 162 5.93 4.85 4.99
CA ARG A 162 7.16 4.62 5.77
C ARG A 162 8.04 5.85 5.89
N VAL A 163 8.18 6.65 4.83
CA VAL A 163 8.92 7.91 4.89
C VAL A 163 8.36 8.78 6.02
N TYR A 164 7.05 9.01 6.04
CA TYR A 164 6.41 9.85 7.06
C TYR A 164 6.47 9.21 8.45
N LEU A 165 6.14 7.92 8.58
CA LEU A 165 6.17 7.22 9.86
C LEU A 165 7.56 7.31 10.52
N PHE A 166 8.62 6.95 9.79
CA PHE A 166 9.97 6.98 10.33
C PHE A 166 10.46 8.41 10.57
N ALA A 167 10.13 9.37 9.72
CA ALA A 167 10.48 10.77 9.96
C ALA A 167 9.79 11.33 11.23
N THR A 168 8.55 10.92 11.52
CA THR A 168 7.84 11.32 12.74
C THR A 168 8.44 10.69 14.01
N TYR A 169 8.81 9.41 13.96
CA TYR A 169 9.25 8.66 15.15
C TYR A 169 10.78 8.54 15.30
N GLY A 170 11.56 9.40 14.65
CA GLY A 170 13.01 9.51 14.84
C GLY A 170 13.86 8.49 14.07
N GLY A 171 13.30 7.86 13.04
CA GLY A 171 13.94 6.92 12.13
C GLY A 171 14.40 7.54 10.80
N GLU A 172 14.92 8.77 10.79
CA GLU A 172 15.22 9.55 9.57
C GLU A 172 16.03 8.78 8.50
N GLN A 173 17.00 7.94 8.91
CA GLN A 173 17.77 7.13 7.96
C GLN A 173 16.91 6.07 7.25
N PHE A 174 15.97 5.46 7.97
CA PHE A 174 14.99 4.57 7.36
C PHE A 174 14.02 5.34 6.46
N ALA A 175 13.56 6.52 6.90
CA ALA A 175 12.74 7.39 6.07
C ALA A 175 13.43 7.72 4.74
N LYS A 176 14.72 8.07 4.77
CA LYS A 176 15.53 8.30 3.58
C LYS A 176 15.63 7.07 2.69
N LEU A 177 15.85 5.88 3.28
CA LEU A 177 15.92 4.62 2.54
C LEU A 177 14.61 4.34 1.78
N PHE A 178 13.46 4.51 2.44
CA PHE A 178 12.15 4.33 1.79
C PHE A 178 11.87 5.38 0.71
N TYR A 179 12.31 6.62 0.92
CA TYR A 179 12.21 7.66 -0.12
C TYR A 179 13.05 7.30 -1.35
N LEU A 180 14.27 6.79 -1.17
CA LEU A 180 15.10 6.33 -2.28
C LEU A 180 14.50 5.13 -3.01
N GLY A 181 13.82 4.22 -2.30
CA GLY A 181 13.03 3.14 -2.90
C GLY A 181 11.87 3.67 -3.76
N PHE A 182 11.10 4.62 -3.23
CA PHE A 182 10.07 5.33 -4.00
C PHE A 182 10.65 6.01 -5.24
N LYS A 183 11.76 6.73 -5.09
CA LYS A 183 12.44 7.40 -6.19
C LYS A 183 12.84 6.42 -7.29
N GLY A 184 13.49 5.31 -6.94
CA GLY A 184 13.89 4.30 -7.92
C GLY A 184 12.71 3.72 -8.69
N TRP A 185 11.59 3.46 -7.99
CA TRP A 185 10.36 3.03 -8.64
C TRP A 185 9.78 4.11 -9.57
N ALA A 186 9.71 5.36 -9.12
CA ALA A 186 9.14 6.47 -9.87
C ALA A 186 9.95 6.80 -11.12
N GLU A 187 11.28 6.68 -11.05
CA GLU A 187 12.17 6.79 -12.22
C GLU A 187 11.94 5.67 -13.23
N ALA A 188 11.80 4.42 -12.77
CA ALA A 188 11.48 3.29 -13.64
C ALA A 188 10.09 3.46 -14.31
N TYR A 189 9.10 3.95 -13.58
CA TYR A 189 7.79 4.31 -14.13
C TYR A 189 7.90 5.45 -15.15
N GLY A 190 8.71 6.48 -14.86
CA GLY A 190 8.97 7.60 -15.77
C GLY A 190 9.57 7.18 -17.11
N LYS A 191 10.47 6.18 -17.10
CA LYS A 191 11.07 5.55 -18.30
C LYS A 191 10.11 4.63 -19.06
N GLY A 192 9.05 4.15 -18.40
CA GLY A 192 8.17 3.11 -18.93
C GLY A 192 8.65 1.68 -18.68
N ASP A 193 9.65 1.48 -17.80
CA ASP A 193 10.13 0.16 -17.40
C ASP A 193 9.16 -0.53 -16.42
N VAL A 194 8.38 0.27 -15.70
CA VAL A 194 7.26 -0.16 -14.87
C VAL A 194 6.00 0.53 -15.37
N SER A 195 4.89 -0.20 -15.44
CA SER A 195 3.60 0.38 -15.79
C SER A 195 2.56 0.00 -14.76
N CYS A 196 1.64 0.93 -14.50
CA CYS A 196 0.43 0.68 -13.75
C CYS A 196 -0.75 0.71 -14.71
N PRO A 197 -1.37 -0.44 -15.03
CA PRO A 197 -2.48 -0.46 -15.95
C PRO A 197 -3.66 0.28 -15.32
N TRP A 198 -3.98 1.45 -15.87
CA TRP A 198 -5.07 2.32 -15.41
C TRP A 198 -6.45 1.91 -15.94
N GLU A 199 -6.45 1.09 -17.00
CA GLU A 199 -7.62 0.55 -17.67
C GLU A 199 -7.71 -0.96 -17.44
N GLY A 200 -8.94 -1.52 -17.42
CA GLY A 200 -9.14 -2.96 -17.22
C GLY A 200 -9.47 -3.41 -15.80
N ARG A 201 -10.02 -2.51 -14.95
CA ARG A 201 -10.52 -2.87 -13.61
C ARG A 201 -11.56 -4.00 -13.66
N TYR A 202 -11.60 -4.75 -12.57
CA TYR A 202 -12.58 -5.80 -12.34
C TYR A 202 -13.99 -5.23 -12.28
N GLN A 203 -14.86 -5.68 -13.18
CA GLN A 203 -16.22 -5.15 -13.34
C GLN A 203 -17.07 -5.37 -12.08
N GLU A 204 -16.73 -6.37 -11.28
CA GLU A 204 -17.40 -6.77 -10.05
C GLU A 204 -17.11 -5.79 -8.89
N TYR A 205 -16.13 -4.90 -9.04
CA TYR A 205 -15.68 -3.94 -8.02
C TYR A 205 -15.76 -2.49 -8.55
N PRO A 206 -16.94 -1.83 -8.48
CA PRO A 206 -17.11 -0.47 -8.99
C PRO A 206 -16.26 0.55 -8.22
N LYS A 207 -15.80 1.61 -8.90
CA LYS A 207 -15.12 2.74 -8.25
C LYS A 207 -16.03 3.33 -7.17
N CYS A 208 -15.45 3.65 -6.01
CA CYS A 208 -15.99 4.72 -5.19
C CYS A 208 -15.70 6.03 -5.94
N TYR A 209 -16.75 6.69 -6.43
CA TYR A 209 -16.62 7.94 -7.19
C TYR A 209 -15.81 8.98 -6.40
N PRO A 210 -14.89 9.72 -7.03
CA PRO A 210 -14.38 10.95 -6.45
C PRO A 210 -15.53 11.96 -6.35
N ILE A 211 -15.50 12.80 -5.31
CA ILE A 211 -16.39 13.97 -5.22
C ILE A 211 -16.11 14.87 -6.44
N ALA A 212 -17.19 15.26 -7.14
CA ALA A 212 -17.19 16.30 -8.16
C ALA A 212 -17.05 17.69 -7.54
#